data_AF-A0A5N6EC91-F1
#
_entry.id   AF-A0A5N6EC91-F1
#
_cell.length_a   1.000
_cell.length_b   1.000
_cell.length_c   1.000
_cell.angle_alpha   90.00
_cell.angle_beta   90.00
_cell.angle_gamma   90.00
#
_symmetry.space_group_name_H-M   'P 1'
#
loop_
_entity.id
_entity.type
_entity.pdbx_description
1 polymer ?
#
loop_
_entity_poly.entity_id
_entity_poly.type
_entity_poly.pdbx_seq_one_letter_code
_entity_poly.pdbx_strand_id
1 'polypeptide(L)'
;MPQLVTSHCYVDRYLGQPCKEPSQVWAVATMLLCWIKPGILGTWDSPHPLINEAWCMAKIKRLFPHWRIPTPNEVTRAILKAAVKSASYFSKAVPELQVNLPFDQEIQKVEMPQQLSDLLRFMLVVNPVDRPSPSSVLASREFRSFEKLVKLSCS
;
A
#
# COMPACT_ATOMS: atom_id res chain seq x y z
N MET A 1 13.01 12.59 -7.79
CA MET A 1 12.41 11.26 -7.99
C MET A 1 11.98 10.74 -6.63
N PRO A 2 10.72 10.38 -6.39
CA PRO A 2 10.31 9.92 -5.07
C PRO A 2 10.95 8.56 -4.79
N GLN A 3 11.46 8.38 -3.58
CA GLN A 3 12.13 7.19 -3.03
C GLN A 3 11.21 5.94 -2.94
N LEU A 4 10.18 5.85 -3.77
CA LEU A 4 9.26 4.70 -3.88
C LEU A 4 9.93 3.47 -4.50
N VAL A 5 11.10 3.63 -5.14
CA VAL A 5 11.73 2.59 -5.98
C VAL A 5 12.53 1.54 -5.19
N THR A 6 12.85 1.74 -3.90
CA THR A 6 13.78 0.85 -3.18
C THR A 6 13.16 -0.24 -2.30
N SER A 7 11.86 -0.55 -2.43
CA SER A 7 11.33 -1.82 -1.89
C SER A 7 9.94 -2.16 -2.45
N HIS A 8 9.91 -2.82 -3.62
CA HIS A 8 8.70 -3.36 -4.25
C HIS A 8 7.94 -4.42 -3.43
N CYS A 9 8.32 -4.70 -2.18
CA CYS A 9 7.71 -5.72 -1.32
C CYS A 9 7.58 -5.27 0.15
N TYR A 10 7.25 -4.00 0.41
CA TYR A 10 7.19 -3.47 1.79
C TYR A 10 6.37 -4.37 2.73
N VAL A 11 5.14 -4.73 2.34
CA VAL A 11 4.26 -5.54 3.17
C VAL A 11 4.83 -6.94 3.44
N ASP A 12 5.38 -7.58 2.40
CA ASP A 12 5.93 -8.94 2.50
C ASP A 12 7.18 -8.95 3.39
N ARG A 13 8.06 -7.96 3.22
CA ARG A 13 9.27 -7.77 4.03
C ARG A 13 8.94 -7.59 5.50
N TYR A 14 7.90 -6.80 5.81
CA TYR A 14 7.47 -6.57 7.19
C TYR A 14 6.93 -7.85 7.83
N LEU A 15 6.19 -8.66 7.06
CA LEU A 15 5.67 -9.94 7.50
C LEU A 15 6.73 -11.06 7.52
N GLY A 16 7.99 -10.77 7.19
CA GLY A 16 9.06 -11.78 7.11
C GLY A 16 8.88 -12.77 5.95
N GLN A 17 8.04 -12.45 4.98
CA GLN A 17 7.76 -13.29 3.83
C GLN A 17 8.68 -12.95 2.65
N PRO A 18 9.06 -13.94 1.83
CA PRO A 18 9.84 -13.67 0.62
C PRO A 18 9.00 -12.86 -0.38
N CYS A 19 9.66 -11.90 -1.04
CA CYS A 19 9.09 -11.26 -2.22
C CYS A 19 8.77 -12.32 -3.28
N LYS A 20 7.55 -12.35 -3.79
CA LYS A 20 7.14 -13.23 -4.89
C LYS A 20 6.57 -12.37 -6.02
N GLU A 21 6.24 -13.00 -7.14
CA GLU A 21 5.64 -12.33 -8.30
C GLU A 21 4.44 -11.41 -7.92
N PRO A 22 3.50 -11.81 -7.02
CA PRO A 22 2.42 -10.91 -6.59
C PRO A 22 2.89 -9.61 -5.92
N SER A 23 4.10 -9.55 -5.34
CA SER A 23 4.68 -8.30 -4.79
C SER A 23 4.75 -7.18 -5.82
N GLN A 24 4.98 -7.51 -7.08
CA GLN A 24 5.00 -6.52 -8.16
C GLN A 24 3.62 -5.91 -8.41
N VAL A 25 2.54 -6.69 -8.27
CA VAL A 25 1.15 -6.19 -8.39
C VAL A 25 0.88 -5.12 -7.36
N TRP A 26 1.25 -5.38 -6.10
CA TRP A 26 1.14 -4.38 -5.03
C TRP A 26 1.98 -3.13 -5.34
N ALA A 27 3.24 -3.31 -5.76
CA ALA A 27 4.11 -2.19 -6.06
C ALA A 27 3.54 -1.29 -7.18
N VAL A 28 3.06 -1.86 -8.28
CA VAL A 28 2.43 -1.11 -9.38
C VAL A 28 1.19 -0.36 -8.88
N ALA A 29 0.31 -1.02 -8.12
CA ALA A 29 -0.90 -0.38 -7.62
C ALA A 29 -0.58 0.75 -6.62
N THR A 30 0.41 0.57 -5.75
CA THR A 30 0.85 1.65 -4.83
C THR A 30 1.50 2.80 -5.58
N MET A 31 2.25 2.54 -6.64
CA MET A 31 2.82 3.58 -7.50
C MET A 31 1.71 4.41 -8.15
N LEU A 32 0.72 3.76 -8.76
CA LEU A 32 -0.44 4.42 -9.36
C LEU A 32 -1.21 5.24 -8.31
N LEU A 33 -1.47 4.65 -7.14
CA LEU A 33 -2.15 5.34 -6.05
C LEU A 33 -1.37 6.56 -5.57
N CYS A 34 -0.04 6.48 -5.47
CA CYS A 34 0.81 7.62 -5.12
C CYS A 34 0.83 8.73 -6.18
N TRP A 35 0.56 8.42 -7.45
CA TRP A 35 0.36 9.44 -8.49
C TRP A 35 -1.00 10.12 -8.35
N ILE A 36 -2.05 9.35 -8.08
CA ILE A 36 -3.42 9.87 -7.91
C ILE A 36 -3.52 10.69 -6.61
N LYS A 37 -2.95 10.18 -5.53
CA LYS A 37 -2.96 10.79 -4.20
C LYS A 37 -1.57 10.75 -3.57
N PRO A 38 -0.72 11.76 -3.85
CA PRO A 38 0.61 11.85 -3.26
C PRO A 38 0.58 11.84 -1.73
N GLY A 39 1.58 11.19 -1.13
CA GLY A 39 1.76 11.14 0.32
C GLY A 39 0.92 10.10 1.07
N ILE A 40 -0.04 9.45 0.42
CA ILE A 40 -0.90 8.44 1.06
C ILE A 40 -0.13 7.21 1.56
N LEU A 41 0.95 6.85 0.88
CA LEU A 41 1.82 5.71 1.19
C LEU A 41 3.30 6.11 1.20
N GLY A 42 4.13 5.23 1.75
CA GLY A 42 5.58 5.42 1.81
C GLY A 42 6.00 6.43 2.87
N THR A 43 7.20 6.97 2.68
CA THR A 43 7.88 7.78 3.68
C THR A 43 7.52 9.26 3.62
N TRP A 44 6.62 9.67 2.72
CA TRP A 44 6.45 11.06 2.27
C TRP A 44 6.60 12.11 3.38
N ASP A 45 5.58 12.53 4.08
CA ASP A 45 5.57 13.47 5.21
C ASP A 45 6.25 12.95 6.49
N SER A 46 7.20 12.02 6.40
CA SER A 46 7.91 11.54 7.58
C SER A 46 8.84 12.62 8.12
N PRO A 47 8.76 12.95 9.43
CA PRO A 47 9.57 14.01 10.02
C PRO A 47 11.06 13.65 10.14
N HIS A 48 11.42 12.37 10.09
CA HIS A 48 12.82 11.95 10.23
C HIS A 48 13.13 10.60 9.56
N PRO A 49 14.25 10.46 8.81
CA PRO A 49 14.59 9.22 8.10
C PRO A 49 14.66 7.96 8.98
N LEU A 50 15.07 8.10 10.25
CA LEU A 50 15.16 6.99 11.21
C LEU A 50 13.82 6.33 11.55
N ILE A 51 12.70 7.01 11.28
CA ILE A 51 11.36 6.48 11.56
C ILE A 51 10.59 6.11 10.29
N ASN A 52 11.24 6.18 9.11
CA ASN A 52 10.62 5.92 7.81
C ASN A 52 9.88 4.58 7.75
N GLU A 53 10.51 3.50 8.20
CA GLU A 53 9.90 2.16 8.19
C GLU A 53 8.65 2.11 9.09
N ALA A 54 8.73 2.70 10.29
CA ALA A 54 7.61 2.77 11.20
C ALA A 54 6.46 3.63 10.65
N TRP A 55 6.80 4.75 9.99
CA TRP A 55 5.85 5.65 9.34
C TRP A 55 5.11 4.95 8.20
N CYS A 56 5.85 4.25 7.33
CA CYS A 56 5.30 3.44 6.25
C CYS A 56 4.31 2.39 6.76
N MET A 57 4.72 1.59 7.76
CA MET A 57 3.85 0.59 8.37
C MET A 57 2.59 1.25 8.97
N ALA A 58 2.75 2.35 9.70
CA ALA A 58 1.60 3.04 10.29
C ALA A 58 0.60 3.52 9.23
N LYS A 59 1.08 4.07 8.09
CA LYS A 59 0.21 4.44 6.96
C LYS A 59 -0.52 3.25 6.35
N ILE A 60 0.17 2.12 6.14
CA ILE A 60 -0.47 0.89 5.66
C ILE A 60 -1.56 0.44 6.64
N LYS A 61 -1.30 0.49 7.95
CA LYS A 61 -2.28 0.15 8.99
C LYS A 61 -3.49 1.09 8.99
N ARG A 62 -3.29 2.38 8.73
CA ARG A 62 -4.39 3.37 8.61
C ARG A 62 -5.26 3.10 7.39
N LEU A 63 -4.64 2.85 6.23
CA LEU A 63 -5.34 2.59 4.97
C LEU A 63 -6.04 1.22 4.96
N PHE A 64 -5.42 0.22 5.57
CA PHE A 64 -5.93 -1.15 5.66
C PHE A 64 -6.05 -1.54 7.14
N PRO A 65 -7.12 -1.14 7.85
CA PRO A 65 -7.27 -1.41 9.28
C PRO A 65 -7.25 -2.90 9.66
N HIS A 66 -7.58 -3.79 8.74
CA HIS A 66 -7.52 -5.24 8.92
C HIS A 66 -6.08 -5.78 8.82
N TRP A 67 -5.16 -5.06 8.18
CA TRP A 67 -3.75 -5.45 8.16
C TRP A 67 -3.17 -5.42 9.59
N ARG A 68 -2.40 -6.44 9.95
CA ARG A 68 -1.76 -6.52 11.26
C ARG A 68 -0.31 -6.10 11.12
N ILE A 69 0.10 -5.12 11.93
CA ILE A 69 1.52 -4.82 12.10
C ILE A 69 2.15 -6.01 12.85
N PRO A 70 3.24 -6.62 12.34
CA PRO A 70 3.94 -7.69 13.03
C PRO A 70 4.39 -7.26 14.43
N THR A 71 4.48 -8.20 15.35
CA THR A 71 5.09 -7.97 16.67
C THR A 71 6.62 -8.00 16.56
N PRO A 72 7.35 -7.41 17.52
CA PRO A 72 8.83 -7.46 17.54
C PRO A 72 9.42 -8.88 17.52
N ASN A 73 8.67 -9.90 17.96
CA ASN A 73 9.13 -11.29 17.98
C ASN A 73 8.99 -11.98 16.63
N GLU A 74 8.19 -11.42 15.73
CA GLU A 74 7.93 -11.97 14.39
C GLU A 74 8.90 -11.41 13.34
N VAL A 75 9.79 -10.49 13.74
CA VAL A 75 10.79 -9.89 12.84
C VAL A 75 12.21 -10.18 13.33
N THR A 76 13.04 -10.69 12.43
CA THR A 76 14.39 -11.16 12.76
C THR A 76 15.40 -10.02 12.92
N ARG A 77 15.26 -8.93 12.14
CA ARG A 77 16.21 -7.81 12.13
C ARG A 77 15.95 -6.85 13.30
N ALA A 78 16.97 -6.54 14.09
CA ALA A 78 16.86 -5.64 15.24
C ALA A 78 16.28 -4.27 14.90
N ILE A 79 16.66 -3.69 13.75
CA ILE A 79 16.14 -2.41 13.24
C ILE A 79 14.62 -2.50 13.01
N LEU A 80 14.11 -3.64 12.50
CA LEU A 80 12.67 -3.82 12.29
C LEU A 80 11.92 -3.96 13.62
N LYS A 81 12.53 -4.50 14.68
CA LYS A 81 11.89 -4.63 16.00
C LYS A 81 11.50 -3.26 16.58
N ALA A 82 12.41 -2.28 16.49
CA ALA A 82 12.11 -0.92 16.91
C ALA A 82 11.04 -0.29 16.01
N ALA A 83 11.15 -0.49 14.69
CA ALA A 83 10.19 0.05 13.72
C ALA A 83 8.75 -0.47 13.94
N VAL A 84 8.55 -1.77 14.15
CA VAL A 84 7.19 -2.33 14.37
C VAL A 84 6.55 -1.85 15.67
N LYS A 85 7.36 -1.65 16.72
CA LYS A 85 6.89 -1.08 17.99
C LYS A 85 6.43 0.37 17.79
N SER A 86 7.25 1.18 17.13
CA SER A 86 6.90 2.58 16.81
C SER A 86 5.70 2.68 15.88
N ALA A 87 5.62 1.83 14.84
CA ALA A 87 4.50 1.80 13.90
C ALA A 87 3.16 1.58 14.60
N SER A 88 3.13 0.65 15.56
CA SER A 88 1.94 0.36 16.35
C SER A 88 1.45 1.57 17.15
N TYR A 89 2.38 2.33 17.74
CA TYR A 89 2.07 3.59 18.43
C TYR A 89 1.63 4.67 17.44
N PHE A 90 2.39 4.89 16.37
CA PHE A 90 2.12 5.91 15.35
C PHE A 90 0.74 5.74 14.71
N SER A 91 0.33 4.50 14.42
CA SER A 91 -0.98 4.22 13.82
C SER A 91 -2.16 4.69 14.68
N LYS A 92 -1.96 4.94 15.97
CA LYS A 92 -3.02 5.32 16.93
C LYS A 92 -2.87 6.75 17.47
N ALA A 93 -1.65 7.22 17.67
CA ALA A 93 -1.38 8.38 18.51
C ALA A 93 -0.82 9.59 17.78
N VAL A 94 -0.32 9.44 16.55
CA VAL A 94 0.30 10.54 15.78
C VAL A 94 -0.78 11.27 14.98
N PRO A 95 -1.10 12.54 15.28
CA PRO A 95 -2.18 13.30 14.63
C PRO A 95 -2.02 13.37 13.10
N GLU A 96 -0.80 13.57 12.62
CA GLU A 96 -0.45 13.67 11.20
C GLU A 96 -0.79 12.39 10.43
N LEU A 97 -0.84 11.24 11.12
CA LEU A 97 -1.25 9.97 10.53
C LEU A 97 -2.75 9.69 10.72
N GLN A 98 -3.42 10.37 11.66
CA GLN A 98 -4.86 10.22 11.88
C GLN A 98 -5.69 10.84 10.75
N VAL A 99 -5.14 11.80 10.01
CA VAL A 99 -5.80 12.39 8.83
C VAL A 99 -6.02 11.37 7.71
N ASN A 100 -5.21 10.32 7.66
CA ASN A 100 -5.36 9.22 6.72
C ASN A 100 -6.50 8.32 7.17
N LEU A 101 -7.53 8.22 6.34
CA LEU A 101 -8.67 7.35 6.50
C LEU A 101 -8.41 5.96 5.87
N PRO A 102 -9.29 4.98 6.10
CA PRO A 102 -9.26 3.73 5.35
C PRO A 102 -9.29 3.95 3.84
N PHE A 103 -8.69 3.03 3.08
CA PHE A 103 -8.47 3.13 1.64
C PHE A 103 -9.73 3.57 0.86
N ASP A 104 -10.88 2.95 1.12
CA ASP A 104 -12.14 3.27 0.45
C ASP A 104 -12.61 4.71 0.66
N GLN A 105 -12.33 5.29 1.82
CA GLN A 105 -12.67 6.67 2.12
C GLN A 105 -11.65 7.64 1.51
N GLU A 106 -10.37 7.25 1.44
CA GLU A 106 -9.34 8.06 0.80
C GLU A 106 -9.53 8.18 -0.71
N ILE A 107 -9.92 7.10 -1.37
CA ILE A 107 -10.17 7.12 -2.82
C ILE A 107 -11.48 7.83 -3.20
N GLN A 108 -12.44 7.98 -2.29
CA GLN A 108 -13.62 8.82 -2.50
C GLN A 108 -13.30 10.32 -2.49
N LYS A 109 -12.16 10.73 -1.92
CA LYS A 109 -11.71 12.13 -1.87
C LYS A 109 -11.03 12.58 -3.16
N VAL A 110 -10.83 11.69 -4.12
CA VAL A 110 -10.20 11.99 -5.42
C VAL A 110 -11.18 11.69 -6.53
N GLU A 111 -11.20 12.52 -7.56
CA GLU A 111 -11.99 12.28 -8.76
C GLU A 111 -11.31 11.16 -9.56
N MET A 112 -11.81 9.93 -9.39
CA MET A 112 -11.29 8.74 -10.05
C MET A 112 -12.45 7.90 -10.59
N PRO A 113 -12.35 7.36 -11.83
CA PRO A 113 -13.34 6.44 -12.34
C PRO A 113 -13.47 5.20 -11.47
N GLN A 114 -14.71 4.74 -11.26
CA GLN A 114 -15.01 3.55 -10.45
C GLN A 114 -14.22 2.32 -10.90
N GLN A 115 -14.01 2.15 -12.22
CA GLN A 115 -13.27 1.01 -12.78
C GLN A 115 -11.81 1.00 -12.34
N LEU A 116 -11.17 2.17 -12.21
CA LEU A 116 -9.81 2.28 -11.70
C LEU A 116 -9.78 2.03 -10.19
N SER A 117 -10.79 2.54 -9.45
CA SER A 117 -10.98 2.26 -8.03
C SER A 117 -11.07 0.76 -7.74
N ASP A 118 -11.89 0.04 -8.52
CA ASP A 118 -12.10 -1.39 -8.38
C ASP A 118 -10.84 -2.19 -8.74
N LEU A 119 -10.12 -1.79 -9.79
CA LEU A 119 -8.84 -2.39 -10.15
C LEU A 119 -7.80 -2.19 -9.04
N LEU A 120 -7.71 -0.98 -8.46
CA LEU A 120 -6.81 -0.71 -7.34
C LEU A 120 -7.17 -1.54 -6.10
N ARG A 121 -8.47 -1.69 -5.77
CA ARG A 121 -8.92 -2.59 -4.68
C ARG A 121 -8.48 -4.03 -4.92
N PHE A 122 -8.62 -4.52 -6.15
CA PHE A 122 -8.26 -5.88 -6.52
C PHE A 122 -6.74 -6.13 -6.40
N MET A 123 -5.92 -5.14 -6.76
CA MET A 123 -4.46 -5.25 -6.72
C MET A 123 -3.86 -4.98 -5.33
N LEU A 124 -4.46 -4.06 -4.55
CA LEU A 124 -3.98 -3.65 -3.23
C LEU A 124 -4.47 -4.59 -2.12
N VAL A 125 -4.09 -5.87 -2.23
CA VAL A 125 -4.29 -6.88 -1.18
C VAL A 125 -3.07 -6.99 -0.27
N VAL A 126 -3.27 -6.63 1.01
CA VAL A 126 -2.22 -6.59 2.05
C VAL A 126 -1.75 -7.97 2.50
N ASN A 127 -2.60 -9.00 2.42
CA ASN A 127 -2.17 -10.36 2.69
C ASN A 127 -1.46 -10.91 1.45
N PRO A 128 -0.17 -11.27 1.51
CA PRO A 128 0.57 -11.69 0.33
C PRO A 128 0.05 -13.00 -0.28
N VAL A 129 -0.59 -13.85 0.52
CA VAL A 129 -1.18 -15.13 0.07
C VAL A 129 -2.43 -14.91 -0.78
N ASP A 130 -3.21 -13.89 -0.45
CA ASP A 130 -4.49 -13.59 -1.13
C ASP A 130 -4.28 -12.66 -2.33
N ARG A 131 -3.06 -12.18 -2.55
CA ARG A 131 -2.75 -11.20 -3.59
C ARG A 131 -2.77 -11.85 -4.97
N PRO A 132 -3.46 -11.25 -5.97
CA PRO A 132 -3.50 -11.82 -7.30
C PRO A 132 -2.12 -11.80 -7.96
N SER A 133 -1.87 -12.79 -8.83
CA SER A 133 -0.73 -12.74 -9.74
C SER A 133 -0.94 -11.67 -10.82
N PRO A 134 0.13 -11.18 -11.47
CA PRO A 134 0.02 -10.33 -12.65
C PRO A 134 -0.88 -10.93 -13.75
N SER A 135 -0.75 -12.23 -14.04
CA SER A 135 -1.60 -12.91 -15.02
C SER A 135 -3.09 -12.90 -14.62
N SER A 136 -3.38 -13.08 -13.33
CA SER A 136 -4.74 -13.01 -12.80
C SER A 136 -5.33 -11.60 -12.90
N VAL A 137 -4.52 -10.56 -12.69
CA VAL A 137 -4.95 -9.15 -12.87
C VAL A 137 -5.32 -8.90 -14.32
N LEU A 138 -4.46 -9.26 -15.27
CA LEU A 138 -4.73 -9.02 -16.70
C LEU A 138 -5.96 -9.78 -17.21
N ALA A 139 -6.24 -10.96 -16.65
CA ALA A 139 -7.42 -11.74 -16.97
C ALA A 139 -8.71 -11.26 -16.27
N SER A 140 -8.60 -10.39 -15.27
CA SER A 140 -9.69 -10.06 -14.35
C SER A 140 -10.79 -9.20 -14.98
N ARG A 141 -11.98 -9.22 -14.37
CA ARG A 141 -13.12 -8.39 -14.78
C ARG A 141 -12.80 -6.91 -14.56
N GLU A 142 -12.12 -6.57 -13.48
CA GLU A 142 -11.72 -5.23 -13.09
C GLU A 142 -10.79 -4.63 -14.15
N PHE A 143 -9.75 -5.36 -14.57
CA PHE A 143 -8.84 -4.90 -15.59
C PHE A 143 -9.54 -4.71 -16.94
N ARG A 144 -10.37 -5.67 -17.38
CA ARG A 144 -11.15 -5.53 -18.64
C ARG A 144 -12.13 -4.36 -18.60
N SER A 145 -12.75 -4.10 -17.45
CA SER A 145 -13.67 -2.97 -17.28
C SER A 145 -12.93 -1.63 -17.37
N PHE A 146 -11.75 -1.53 -16.76
CA PHE A 146 -10.87 -0.38 -16.88
C PHE A 146 -10.35 -0.20 -18.31
N GLU A 147 -9.93 -1.27 -18.98
CA GLU A 147 -9.47 -1.23 -20.37
C GLU A 147 -10.56 -0.70 -21.31
N LYS A 148 -11.81 -1.15 -21.13
CA LYS A 148 -12.95 -0.65 -21.91
C LYS A 148 -13.20 0.84 -21.70
N LEU A 149 -13.08 1.33 -20.46
CA LEU A 149 -13.19 2.76 -20.16
C LEU A 149 -12.13 3.56 -20.93
N VAL A 150 -10.86 3.13 -20.87
CA VAL A 150 -9.75 3.80 -21.56
C VAL A 150 -9.98 3.85 -23.08
N LYS A 151 -10.44 2.74 -23.67
CA LYS A 151 -10.75 2.66 -25.10
C LYS A 151 -11.85 3.64 -25.52
N LEU A 152 -12.87 3.83 -24.68
CA LEU A 152 -13.96 4.78 -24.94
C LEU A 152 -13.56 6.25 -24.75
N SER A 153 -12.55 6.53 -23.92
CA SER A 153 -12.05 7.89 -23.70
C SER A 153 -11.04 8.38 -24.74
N CYS A 154 -10.49 7.47 -25.56
CA CYS A 154 -9.51 7.77 -26.60
C CYS A 154 -10.11 7.72 -28.02
N SER A 155 -11.39 7.39 -28.15
CA SER A 155 -12.18 7.41 -29.38
C SER A 155 -13.01 8.68 -29.47
#